data_AF-A0A1Y1L2A0-F1
#
_entry.id   AF-A0A1Y1L2A0-F1
#
_cell.length_a   1.000
_cell.length_b   1.000
_cell.length_c   1.000
_cell.angle_alpha   90.00
_cell.angle_beta   90.00
_cell.angle_gamma   90.00
#
_symmetry.space_group_name_H-M   'P 1'
#
loop_
_entity.id
_entity.type
_entity.pdbx_description
1 polymer ?
#
loop_
_entity_poly.entity_id
_entity_poly.type
_entity_poly.pdbx_seq_one_letter_code
_entity_poly.pdbx_strand_id
1 'polypeptide(L)'
;GSGPAFFSLPLESADMVNHNTRLLRFKFADKQAVSGLPVNSSVLALSWPEGRLFPVIRPYTPISATDEQGHLDLMVKHYPDGKSSTHLHSLQPGQSLFFVASLKGHQWKPDS
;
A
#
# COMPACT_ATOMS: atom_id res chain seq x y z
N GLY A 1 -15.40 18.22 -7.75
CA GLY A 1 -14.48 17.92 -8.86
C GLY A 1 -13.51 16.86 -8.40
N SER A 2 -13.51 15.68 -9.00
CA SER A 2 -12.74 14.53 -8.50
C SER A 2 -11.33 14.52 -9.08
N GLY A 3 -10.44 15.30 -8.48
CA GLY A 3 -9.00 15.06 -8.61
C GLY A 3 -8.61 13.71 -7.98
N PRO A 4 -7.37 13.23 -8.19
CA PRO A 4 -6.90 12.02 -7.53
C PRO A 4 -7.06 12.19 -6.01
N ALA A 5 -7.71 11.23 -5.33
CA ALA A 5 -7.77 11.25 -3.88
C ALA A 5 -6.41 10.84 -3.33
N PHE A 6 -5.76 11.75 -2.59
CA PHE A 6 -4.56 11.48 -1.81
C PHE A 6 -4.99 11.15 -0.40
N PHE A 7 -4.44 10.09 0.17
CA PHE A 7 -4.71 9.72 1.55
C PHE A 7 -3.44 9.20 2.21
N SER A 8 -3.33 9.39 3.52
CA SER A 8 -2.21 8.92 4.33
C SER A 8 -2.73 7.88 5.30
N LEU A 9 -2.13 6.70 5.32
CA LEU A 9 -2.50 5.66 6.27
C LEU A 9 -1.35 5.41 7.25
N PRO A 10 -1.61 5.40 8.56
CA PRO A 10 -0.63 4.99 9.55
C PRO A 10 -0.42 3.48 9.50
N LEU A 11 0.84 3.08 9.61
CA LEU A 11 1.27 1.69 9.78
C LEU A 11 0.86 1.22 11.18
N GLU A 12 0.09 0.15 11.24
CA GLU A 12 -0.33 -0.52 12.47
C GLU A 12 0.68 -1.59 12.90
N SER A 13 1.11 -2.45 11.97
CA SER A 13 2.14 -3.47 12.23
C SER A 13 3.05 -3.67 11.02
N ALA A 14 4.26 -4.18 11.30
CA ALA A 14 5.25 -4.55 10.30
C ALA A 14 5.93 -5.86 10.71
N ASP A 15 5.49 -6.95 10.10
CA ASP A 15 5.85 -8.31 10.52
C ASP A 15 6.74 -8.97 9.45
N MET A 16 7.89 -9.53 9.86
CA MET A 16 8.74 -10.30 8.95
C MET A 16 8.07 -11.65 8.66
N VAL A 17 7.74 -11.88 7.39
CA VAL A 17 7.16 -13.15 6.92
C VAL A 17 8.24 -14.17 6.57
N ASN A 18 9.39 -13.69 6.08
CA ASN A 18 10.58 -14.50 5.82
C ASN A 18 11.84 -13.61 5.88
N HIS A 19 13.00 -14.09 5.44
CA HIS A 19 14.28 -13.37 5.52
C HIS A 19 14.33 -12.01 4.79
N ASN A 20 13.42 -11.73 3.85
CA ASN A 20 13.41 -10.48 3.10
C ASN A 20 12.01 -9.95 2.77
N THR A 21 10.96 -10.48 3.36
CA THR A 21 9.58 -10.06 3.04
C THR A 21 8.87 -9.63 4.31
N ARG A 22 8.24 -8.46 4.27
CA ARG A 22 7.41 -7.94 5.35
C ARG A 22 5.95 -7.86 4.94
N LEU A 23 5.07 -8.20 5.87
CA LEU A 23 3.67 -7.80 5.85
C LEU A 23 3.58 -6.43 6.54
N LEU A 24 3.06 -5.43 5.82
CA LEU A 24 2.84 -4.09 6.32
C LEU A 24 1.33 -3.84 6.37
N ARG A 25 0.79 -3.68 7.58
CA ARG A 25 -0.64 -3.41 7.80
C ARG A 25 -0.88 -1.93 8.02
N PHE A 26 -1.63 -1.29 7.14
CA PHE A 26 -2.01 0.12 7.25
C PHE A 26 -3.45 0.23 7.70
N LYS A 27 -3.71 0.90 8.83
CA LYS A 27 -5.08 1.03 9.34
C LYS A 27 -5.82 2.21 8.72
N PHE A 28 -7.11 2.03 8.45
CA PHE A 28 -8.01 3.12 8.12
C PHE A 28 -8.40 3.90 9.38
N ALA A 29 -8.82 5.15 9.21
CA ALA A 29 -9.32 5.96 10.32
C ALA A 29 -10.64 5.39 10.87
N ASP A 30 -11.49 4.88 9.97
CA ASP A 30 -12.73 4.18 10.30
C ASP A 30 -12.49 2.66 10.24
N LYS A 31 -12.79 1.96 11.33
CA LYS A 31 -12.65 0.50 11.44
C LYS A 31 -13.64 -0.26 10.55
N GLN A 32 -14.71 0.39 10.09
CA GLN A 32 -15.70 -0.19 9.18
C GLN A 32 -15.42 0.14 7.71
N ALA A 33 -14.47 1.05 7.44
CA ALA A 33 -14.09 1.38 6.07
C ALA A 33 -13.46 0.17 5.38
N VAL A 34 -13.77 -0.01 4.11
CA VAL A 34 -13.11 -0.98 3.23
C VAL A 34 -12.25 -0.21 2.23
N SER A 35 -11.28 -0.89 1.59
CA SER A 35 -10.42 -0.24 0.60
C SER A 35 -11.19 0.35 -0.59
N GLY A 36 -12.33 -0.26 -0.95
CA GLY A 36 -13.13 0.11 -2.12
C GLY A 36 -12.41 -0.14 -3.46
N LEU A 37 -11.28 -0.83 -3.41
CA LEU A 37 -10.47 -1.18 -4.57
C LEU A 37 -11.15 -2.31 -5.34
N PRO A 38 -11.39 -2.18 -6.65
CA PRO A 38 -11.79 -3.32 -7.46
C PRO A 38 -10.76 -4.45 -7.35
N VAL A 39 -11.22 -5.69 -7.48
CA VAL A 39 -10.34 -6.85 -7.67
C VAL A 39 -9.33 -6.51 -8.77
N ASN A 40 -8.06 -6.87 -8.55
CA ASN A 40 -6.90 -6.61 -9.43
C ASN A 40 -6.45 -5.15 -9.62
N SER A 41 -6.96 -4.22 -8.82
CA SER A 41 -6.45 -2.84 -8.82
C SER A 41 -5.25 -2.64 -7.89
N SER A 42 -4.46 -1.60 -8.18
CA SER A 42 -3.30 -1.22 -7.37
C SER A 42 -3.47 0.19 -6.80
N VAL A 43 -2.84 0.47 -5.67
CA VAL A 43 -2.63 1.81 -5.14
C VAL A 43 -1.25 2.32 -5.55
N LEU A 44 -1.11 3.62 -5.76
CA LEU A 44 0.19 4.24 -5.93
C LEU A 44 0.72 4.66 -4.55
N ALA A 45 1.77 4.00 -4.07
CA ALA A 45 2.45 4.37 -2.84
C ALA A 45 3.54 5.40 -3.12
N LEU A 46 3.58 6.45 -2.28
CA LEU A 46 4.57 7.51 -2.31
C LEU A 46 5.53 7.30 -1.15
N SER A 47 6.75 6.89 -1.47
CA SER A 47 7.83 6.63 -0.51
C SER A 47 8.88 7.74 -0.56
N TRP A 48 9.45 8.13 0.59
CA TRP A 48 10.55 9.09 0.66
C TRP A 48 11.82 8.42 1.21
N PRO A 49 12.59 7.74 0.35
CA PRO A 49 13.88 7.19 0.75
C PRO A 49 14.80 8.30 1.27
N GLU A 50 15.64 7.97 2.25
CA GLU A 50 16.57 8.91 2.86
C GLU A 50 17.45 9.61 1.82
N GLY A 51 17.70 10.91 2.03
CA GLY A 51 18.52 11.72 1.14
C GLY A 51 17.88 12.13 -0.19
N ARG A 52 16.56 11.95 -0.37
CA ARG A 52 15.85 12.36 -1.59
C ARG A 52 14.90 13.54 -1.38
N LEU A 53 14.95 14.49 -2.32
CA LEU A 53 14.04 15.63 -2.37
C LEU A 53 12.64 15.27 -2.88
N PHE A 54 12.56 14.32 -3.82
CA PHE A 54 11.29 13.92 -4.45
C PHE A 54 10.89 12.48 -4.07
N PRO A 55 9.58 12.20 -3.96
CA PRO A 55 9.10 10.86 -3.66
C PRO A 55 9.41 9.88 -4.78
N VAL A 56 9.53 8.61 -4.40
CA VAL A 56 9.47 7.49 -5.33
C VAL A 56 8.05 6.93 -5.30
N ILE A 57 7.39 6.99 -6.46
CA ILE A 57 6.03 6.50 -6.66
C ILE A 57 6.09 5.10 -7.23
N ARG A 58 5.41 4.13 -6.60
CA ARG A 58 5.33 2.75 -7.09
C ARG A 58 3.91 2.18 -6.92
N PRO A 59 3.41 1.40 -7.89
CA PRO A 59 2.18 0.67 -7.72
C PRO A 59 2.39 -0.52 -6.77
N TYR A 60 1.44 -0.72 -5.85
CA TYR A 60 1.34 -1.93 -5.04
C TYR A 60 -0.10 -2.44 -5.10
N THR A 61 -0.24 -3.75 -5.31
CA THR A 61 -1.54 -4.44 -5.20
C THR A 61 -1.68 -4.94 -3.78
N PRO A 62 -2.68 -4.48 -3.01
CA PRO A 62 -2.93 -5.01 -1.68
C PRO A 62 -3.26 -6.50 -1.69
N ILE A 63 -2.92 -7.17 -0.61
CA ILE A 63 -3.27 -8.58 -0.41
C ILE A 63 -4.55 -8.77 0.42
N SER A 64 -5.02 -7.71 1.09
CA SER A 64 -6.28 -7.69 1.82
C SER A 64 -7.46 -7.84 0.87
N ALA A 65 -8.55 -8.49 1.32
CA ALA A 65 -9.74 -8.64 0.49
C ALA A 65 -10.40 -7.27 0.22
N THR A 66 -11.15 -7.16 -0.88
CA THR A 66 -11.75 -5.89 -1.29
C THR A 66 -12.81 -5.38 -0.32
N ASP A 67 -13.44 -6.29 0.42
CA ASP A 67 -14.46 -6.09 1.44
C ASP A 67 -13.92 -6.18 2.88
N GLU A 68 -12.60 -6.37 3.03
CA GLU A 68 -11.97 -6.42 4.35
C GLU A 68 -11.97 -5.03 5.00
N GLN A 69 -12.39 -4.98 6.26
CA GLN A 69 -12.64 -3.74 6.98
C GLN A 69 -11.44 -3.29 7.82
N GLY A 70 -11.27 -1.97 7.91
CA GLY A 70 -10.40 -1.30 8.87
C GLY A 70 -8.92 -1.23 8.49
N HIS A 71 -8.47 -1.92 7.45
CA HIS A 71 -7.06 -1.92 7.06
C HIS A 71 -6.79 -2.25 5.58
N LEU A 72 -5.54 -2.02 5.19
CA LEU A 72 -4.96 -2.35 3.90
C LEU A 72 -3.60 -3.02 4.13
N ASP A 73 -3.42 -4.22 3.59
CA ASP A 73 -2.20 -5.01 3.77
C ASP A 73 -1.34 -5.03 2.50
N LEU A 74 -0.04 -4.75 2.66
CA LEU A 74 0.96 -4.89 1.60
C LEU A 74 2.01 -5.94 1.98
N MET A 75 2.24 -6.90 1.08
CA MET A 75 3.37 -7.84 1.17
C MET A 75 4.55 -7.29 0.35
N VAL A 76 5.63 -6.88 1.01
CA VAL A 76 6.75 -6.18 0.36
C VAL A 76 8.04 -6.96 0.54
N LYS A 77 8.63 -7.40 -0.57
CA LYS A 77 9.98 -7.97 -0.60
C LYS A 77 11.03 -6.86 -0.63
N HIS A 78 12.03 -6.97 0.25
CA HIS A 78 13.22 -6.15 0.30
C HIS A 78 14.12 -6.50 -0.87
N TYR A 79 14.54 -5.46 -1.59
CA TYR A 79 15.58 -5.54 -2.60
C TYR A 79 16.69 -4.63 -2.13
N PRO A 80 17.94 -5.12 -2.01
CA PRO A 80 19.09 -4.25 -1.76
C PRO A 80 19.10 -3.10 -2.77
N ASP A 81 19.35 -1.88 -2.28
CA ASP A 81 19.32 -0.63 -3.05
C ASP A 81 17.95 -0.26 -3.67
N GLY A 82 16.92 -1.03 -3.35
CA GLY A 82 15.55 -0.82 -3.79
C GLY A 82 14.93 0.36 -3.06
N LYS A 83 14.88 1.53 -3.72
CA LYS A 83 14.40 2.79 -3.15
C LYS A 83 13.11 2.65 -2.30
N SER A 84 12.03 2.13 -2.89
CA SER A 84 10.76 1.98 -2.18
C SER A 84 10.75 0.78 -1.23
N SER A 85 11.31 -0.36 -1.63
CA SER A 85 11.30 -1.56 -0.77
C SER A 85 12.14 -1.36 0.50
N THR A 86 13.31 -0.73 0.41
CA THR A 86 14.14 -0.37 1.56
C THR A 86 13.44 0.63 2.47
N HIS A 87 12.83 1.70 1.92
CA HIS A 87 12.08 2.66 2.72
C HIS A 87 10.87 2.01 3.43
N LEU A 88 10.09 1.18 2.73
CA LEU A 88 8.96 0.47 3.33
C LEU A 88 9.39 -0.52 4.41
N HIS A 89 10.58 -1.12 4.28
CA HIS A 89 11.18 -1.98 5.31
C HIS A 89 11.76 -1.18 6.49
N SER A 90 12.00 0.12 6.37
CA SER A 90 12.44 0.95 7.50
C SER A 90 11.27 1.55 8.28
N LEU A 91 10.03 1.43 7.79
CA LEU A 91 8.87 1.95 8.49
C LEU A 91 8.64 1.24 9.83
N GLN A 92 8.24 2.02 10.82
CA GLN A 92 7.87 1.55 12.16
C GLN A 92 6.38 1.84 12.43
N PRO A 93 5.68 1.01 13.22
CA PRO A 93 4.32 1.28 13.64
C PRO A 93 4.13 2.72 14.15
N GLY A 94 3.05 3.36 13.72
CA GLY A 94 2.73 4.77 13.99
C GLY A 94 3.20 5.74 12.91
N GLN A 95 4.17 5.38 12.06
CA GLN A 95 4.52 6.16 10.87
C GLN A 95 3.48 5.98 9.76
N SER A 96 3.37 6.95 8.86
CA SER A 96 2.38 6.91 7.77
C SER A 96 3.00 6.83 6.39
N LEU A 97 2.26 6.22 5.47
CA LEU A 97 2.59 6.20 4.04
C LEU A 97 1.48 6.90 3.25
N PHE A 98 1.88 7.67 2.23
CA PHE A 98 0.94 8.35 1.34
C PHE A 98 0.57 7.44 0.16
N PHE A 99 -0.70 7.47 -0.18
CA PHE A 99 -1.28 6.74 -1.29
C PHE A 99 -2.07 7.68 -2.20
N VAL A 100 -2.08 7.35 -3.49
CA VAL A 100 -2.98 7.94 -4.48
C VAL A 100 -3.94 6.86 -4.98
N ALA A 101 -5.21 7.27 -5.10
CA ALA A 101 -6.32 6.43 -5.53
C ALA A 101 -6.06 5.67 -6.85
N SER A 102 -6.84 4.59 -7.01
CA SER A 102 -6.46 3.37 -7.68
C SER A 102 -6.17 3.45 -9.18
N LEU A 103 -5.18 2.67 -9.60
CA LEU A 103 -5.02 2.25 -10.98
C LEU A 103 -5.92 1.01 -11.17
N LYS A 104 -6.99 1.17 -11.96
CA LYS A 104 -7.87 0.05 -12.31
C LYS A 104 -7.12 -0.93 -13.21
N GLY A 105 -7.05 -2.19 -12.79
CA GLY A 105 -6.61 -3.28 -13.65
C GLY A 105 -7.69 -3.69 -14.67
N HIS A 106 -7.38 -4.69 -15.49
CA HIS A 106 -8.31 -5.25 -16.46
C HIS A 106 -9.54 -5.83 -15.76
N GLN A 107 -10.73 -5.29 -16.01
CA GLN A 107 -11.96 -5.82 -15.43
C GLN A 107 -12.23 -7.23 -15.99
N TRP A 108 -12.09 -8.25 -15.15
CA TRP A 108 -12.44 -9.61 -15.51
C TRP A 108 -13.94 -9.69 -15.81
N LYS A 109 -14.30 -10.40 -16.87
CA LYS A 109 -15.68 -10.73 -17.21
C LYS A 109 -15.80 -12.25 -17.23
N PRO A 110 -16.81 -12.84 -16.57
CA PRO A 110 -17.12 -14.25 -16.76
C PRO A 110 -17.43 -14.51 -18.23
N ASP A 111 -16.98 -15.64 -18.75
CA ASP A 111 -17.50 -16.17 -20.01
C ASP A 111 -18.97 -16.56 -19.80
N SER A 112 -19.82 -16.15 -20.75
CA SER A 112 -21.27 -16.44 -20.75
C SER A 112 -21.61 -17.89 -21.02
#